data_AF-A0A0C1R7T1-F1
#
_entry.id   AF-A0A0C1R7T1-F1
#
_cell.length_a   1.000
_cell.length_b   1.000
_cell.length_c   1.000
_cell.angle_alpha   90.00
_cell.angle_beta   90.00
_cell.angle_gamma   90.00
#
_symmetry.space_group_name_H-M   'P 1'
#
loop_
_entity.id
_entity.type
_entity.pdbx_description
1 polymer ?
#
loop_
_entity_poly.entity_id
_entity_poly.type
_entity_poly.pdbx_seq_one_letter_code
_entity_poly.pdbx_strand_id
1 'polypeptide(L)'
;VFWDREDGMPSPQALNVAVFLDEFNEFNGPMYFIPGSHKESLVHVGQIESSEVNSPKNDWKSNVSAALKYSLGKETIAKLADEKGIVAPKGPSGSVLFFHCNLVHGSAPNISPYDRRLLIITYNSVNNIPSFKGQSRPEFLVSRNHTPLQPLSEESIVYN
;
A
#
# COMPACT_ATOMS: atom_id res chain seq x y z
N VAL A 1 1.10 -5.16 -6.26
CA VAL A 1 2.33 -5.79 -6.83
C VAL A 1 3.26 -6.32 -5.76
N PHE A 2 3.61 -5.55 -4.71
CA PHE A 2 4.39 -6.08 -3.57
C PHE A 2 3.80 -7.36 -2.96
N TRP A 3 2.47 -7.38 -2.80
CA TRP A 3 1.73 -8.56 -2.31
C TRP A 3 2.01 -9.85 -3.10
N ASP A 4 2.24 -9.73 -4.42
CA ASP A 4 2.48 -10.85 -5.32
C ASP A 4 3.97 -11.19 -5.35
N ARG A 5 4.82 -10.20 -5.64
CA ARG A 5 6.23 -10.41 -5.93
C ARG A 5 7.13 -10.58 -4.71
N GLU A 6 6.85 -9.85 -3.63
CA GLU A 6 7.65 -9.94 -2.39
C GLU A 6 6.96 -10.80 -1.34
N ASP A 7 5.62 -10.78 -1.30
CA ASP A 7 4.86 -11.44 -0.23
C ASP A 7 4.27 -12.78 -0.66
N GLY A 8 4.35 -13.13 -1.95
CA GLY A 8 3.96 -14.44 -2.45
C GLY A 8 2.49 -14.81 -2.27
N MET A 9 1.59 -13.84 -2.05
CA MET A 9 0.16 -14.17 -1.95
C MET A 9 -0.33 -14.64 -3.33
N PRO A 10 -1.18 -15.68 -3.42
CA PRO A 10 -1.55 -16.28 -4.71
C PRO A 10 -2.58 -15.49 -5.50
N SER A 11 -3.30 -14.57 -4.86
CA SER A 11 -4.35 -13.75 -5.50
C SER A 11 -4.51 -12.41 -4.77
N PRO A 12 -5.16 -11.40 -5.38
CA PRO A 12 -5.30 -10.07 -4.79
C PRO A 12 -6.39 -9.99 -3.71
N GLN A 13 -6.43 -10.95 -2.77
CA GLN A 13 -7.40 -10.98 -1.66
C GLN A 13 -6.88 -10.23 -0.42
N ALA A 14 -6.17 -9.12 -0.65
CA ALA A 14 -5.63 -8.27 0.40
C ALA A 14 -6.28 -6.88 0.40
N LEU A 15 -6.60 -6.38 1.59
CA LEU A 15 -7.23 -5.08 1.83
C LEU A 15 -6.31 -4.21 2.69
N ASN A 16 -6.04 -3.00 2.23
CA ASN A 16 -5.35 -2.00 3.03
C ASN A 16 -6.37 -1.19 3.82
N VAL A 17 -6.11 -1.03 5.12
CA VAL A 17 -6.83 -0.17 6.04
C VAL A 17 -5.87 0.90 6.51
N ALA A 18 -6.07 2.11 6.01
CA ALA A 18 -5.28 3.29 6.32
C ALA A 18 -5.97 4.09 7.43
N VAL A 19 -5.31 4.31 8.55
CA VAL A 19 -5.77 5.14 9.66
C VAL A 19 -4.95 6.42 9.67
N PHE A 20 -5.63 7.56 9.57
CA PHE A 20 -5.01 8.88 9.60
C PHE A 20 -4.62 9.20 11.04
N LEU A 21 -3.33 9.31 11.33
CA LEU A 21 -2.85 9.70 12.67
C LEU A 21 -2.77 11.22 12.82
N ASP A 22 -2.65 11.93 11.70
CA ASP A 22 -2.77 13.39 11.60
C ASP A 22 -3.89 13.76 10.62
N GLU A 23 -4.25 15.04 10.51
CA GLU A 23 -5.17 15.52 9.48
C GLU A 23 -4.56 15.35 8.08
N PHE A 24 -5.36 14.93 7.10
CA PHE A 24 -5.00 14.87 5.70
C PHE A 24 -5.77 15.96 4.94
N ASN A 25 -5.05 16.91 4.35
CA ASN A 25 -5.60 17.98 3.54
C ASN A 25 -4.85 18.10 2.21
N GLU A 26 -5.15 19.11 1.39
CA GLU A 26 -4.47 19.28 0.09
C GLU A 26 -3.01 19.72 0.17
N PHE A 27 -2.59 20.29 1.29
CA PHE A 27 -1.28 20.94 1.42
C PHE A 27 -0.21 20.00 1.96
N ASN A 28 -0.57 18.99 2.76
CA ASN A 28 0.40 18.08 3.34
C ASN A 28 0.70 16.83 2.48
N GLY A 29 0.24 16.82 1.22
CA GLY A 29 0.48 15.76 0.26
C GLY A 29 -0.42 14.54 0.50
N PRO A 30 -1.74 14.61 0.30
CA PRO A 30 -2.60 13.45 0.52
C PRO A 30 -2.23 12.30 -0.44
N MET A 31 -2.69 11.08 -0.13
CA MET A 31 -2.60 10.00 -1.12
C MET A 31 -3.53 10.28 -2.29
N TYR A 32 -3.04 10.02 -3.50
CA TYR A 32 -3.79 10.05 -4.74
C TYR A 32 -4.21 8.63 -5.11
N PHE A 33 -5.40 8.50 -5.65
CA PHE A 33 -5.95 7.24 -6.14
C PHE A 33 -6.55 7.43 -7.51
N ILE A 34 -6.45 6.41 -8.35
CA ILE A 34 -7.24 6.32 -9.59
C ILE A 34 -8.43 5.38 -9.32
N PRO A 35 -9.66 5.89 -9.18
CA PRO A 35 -10.83 5.08 -8.89
C PRO A 35 -11.00 3.93 -9.89
N GLY A 36 -11.43 2.75 -9.41
CA GLY A 36 -11.69 1.59 -10.28
C GLY A 36 -10.46 0.94 -10.94
N SER A 37 -9.25 1.50 -10.79
CA SER A 37 -8.02 0.95 -11.40
C SER A 37 -7.62 -0.45 -10.88
N HIS A 38 -8.13 -0.86 -9.72
CA HIS A 38 -7.91 -2.20 -9.17
C HIS A 38 -8.44 -3.33 -10.07
N LYS A 39 -9.30 -3.02 -11.03
CA LYS A 39 -9.87 -3.97 -12.01
C LYS A 39 -9.01 -4.16 -13.26
N GLU A 40 -7.97 -3.34 -13.45
CA GLU A 40 -7.19 -3.25 -14.70
C GLU A 40 -6.05 -4.29 -14.83
N SER A 41 -5.97 -5.29 -13.93
CA SER A 41 -4.95 -6.36 -13.96
C SER A 41 -3.51 -5.87 -14.19
N LEU A 42 -3.13 -4.75 -13.58
CA LEU A 42 -1.86 -4.04 -13.82
C LEU A 42 -0.64 -4.68 -13.16
N VAL A 43 -0.79 -5.83 -12.49
CA VAL A 43 0.29 -6.49 -11.74
C VAL A 43 1.46 -6.92 -12.64
N HIS A 44 1.20 -7.07 -13.94
CA HIS A 44 2.17 -7.49 -14.95
C HIS A 44 2.53 -6.40 -15.97
N VAL A 45 1.95 -5.19 -15.88
CA VAL A 45 2.16 -4.14 -16.89
C VAL A 45 3.41 -3.33 -16.55
N GLY A 46 4.38 -3.39 -17.46
CA GLY A 46 5.45 -2.41 -17.70
C GLY A 46 5.96 -1.69 -16.45
N GLN A 47 6.73 -2.39 -15.63
CA GLN A 47 7.43 -1.77 -14.52
C GLN A 47 8.75 -1.21 -15.02
N ILE A 48 9.00 0.05 -14.68
CA ILE A 48 10.37 0.56 -14.65
C ILE A 48 10.99 -0.08 -13.42
N GLU A 49 11.68 -1.21 -13.59
CA GLU A 49 12.69 -1.60 -12.61
C GLU A 49 13.73 -0.49 -12.66
N SER A 50 13.70 0.42 -11.67
CA SER A 50 14.72 1.46 -11.59
C SER A 50 16.07 0.78 -11.44
N SER A 51 16.86 0.80 -12.52
CA SER A 51 18.22 0.25 -12.60
C SER A 51 19.21 0.90 -11.63
N GLU A 52 18.78 1.90 -10.86
CA GLU A 52 19.57 2.62 -9.87
C GLU A 52 19.53 2.04 -8.46
N VAL A 53 18.77 0.96 -8.21
CA VAL A 53 18.82 0.28 -6.91
C VAL A 53 20.01 -0.67 -6.88
N ASN A 54 21.22 -0.12 -6.72
CA ASN A 54 22.42 -0.82 -6.26
C ASN A 54 22.29 -1.18 -4.76
N SER A 55 21.13 -1.71 -4.35
CA SER A 55 20.98 -2.32 -3.04
C SER A 55 21.28 -3.81 -3.17
N PRO A 56 21.91 -4.44 -2.17
CA PRO A 56 22.03 -5.89 -2.13
C PRO A 56 20.68 -6.52 -2.44
N LYS A 57 20.64 -7.45 -3.41
CA LYS A 57 19.47 -8.30 -3.63
C LYS A 57 19.08 -8.86 -2.26
N ASN A 58 17.94 -8.42 -1.72
CA ASN A 58 17.32 -8.86 -0.44
C ASN A 58 17.39 -7.95 0.79
N ASP A 59 17.72 -6.65 0.69
CA ASP A 59 17.44 -5.75 1.83
C ASP A 59 15.98 -5.28 1.83
N TRP A 60 15.17 -5.80 2.77
CA TRP A 60 13.77 -5.38 2.95
C TRP A 60 13.62 -3.87 3.18
N LYS A 61 14.66 -3.19 3.69
CA LYS A 61 14.65 -1.73 3.89
C LYS A 61 14.44 -0.98 2.58
N SER A 62 14.94 -1.53 1.46
CA SER A 62 14.69 -0.95 0.14
C SER A 62 13.20 -0.96 -0.23
N ASN A 63 12.44 -1.95 0.26
CA ASN A 63 11.02 -2.12 -0.05
C ASN A 63 10.12 -1.12 0.67
N VAL A 64 10.64 -0.43 1.70
CA VAL A 64 9.95 0.61 2.47
C VAL A 64 10.54 2.00 2.22
N SER A 65 11.48 2.11 1.28
CA SER A 65 12.12 3.38 0.91
C SER A 65 11.33 4.14 -0.14
N ALA A 66 11.65 5.42 -0.33
CA ALA A 66 11.08 6.24 -1.40
C ALA A 66 11.54 5.81 -2.80
N ALA A 67 12.56 4.94 -2.91
CA ALA A 67 12.98 4.36 -4.18
C ALA A 67 11.94 3.34 -4.63
N LEU A 68 11.19 3.68 -5.69
CA LEU A 68 10.09 2.87 -6.19
C LEU A 68 10.62 1.64 -6.93
N LYS A 69 10.84 0.53 -6.21
CA LYS A 69 11.15 -0.79 -6.81
C LYS A 69 10.10 -1.17 -7.87
N TYR A 70 8.85 -0.81 -7.61
CA TYR A 70 7.71 -1.06 -8.48
C TYR A 70 6.94 0.23 -8.70
N SER A 71 6.96 0.73 -9.93
CA SER A 71 6.18 1.90 -10.36
C SER A 71 5.55 1.65 -11.73
N LEU A 72 4.42 2.31 -11.98
CA LEU A 72 3.81 2.35 -13.32
C LEU A 72 4.49 3.44 -14.15
N GLY A 73 4.65 3.18 -15.44
CA GLY A 73 5.10 4.20 -16.39
C GLY A 73 4.13 5.39 -16.45
N LYS A 74 4.67 6.59 -16.73
CA LYS A 74 3.88 7.83 -16.81
C LYS A 74 2.74 7.74 -17.84
N GLU A 75 2.95 7.06 -18.96
CA GLU A 75 1.93 6.87 -20.00
C GLU A 75 0.73 6.07 -19.48
N THR A 76 0.98 4.94 -18.79
CA THR A 76 -0.08 4.14 -18.16
C THR A 76 -0.84 4.94 -17.11
N ILE A 77 -0.14 5.71 -16.28
CA ILE A 77 -0.78 6.57 -15.28
C ILE A 77 -1.66 7.63 -15.95
N ALA A 78 -1.15 8.31 -16.98
CA ALA A 78 -1.88 9.34 -17.72
C ALA A 78 -3.15 8.76 -18.34
N LYS A 79 -3.06 7.64 -19.06
CA LYS A 79 -4.23 6.97 -19.63
C LYS A 79 -5.30 6.64 -18.59
N LEU A 80 -4.89 6.04 -17.48
CA LEU A 80 -5.82 5.68 -16.41
C LEU A 80 -6.46 6.90 -15.74
N ALA A 81 -5.69 7.98 -15.57
CA ALA A 81 -6.18 9.23 -15.01
C ALA A 81 -7.14 9.95 -15.96
N ASP A 82 -6.86 9.95 -17.27
CA ASP A 82 -7.74 10.55 -18.28
C ASP A 82 -9.09 9.82 -18.35
N GLU A 83 -9.08 8.48 -18.21
CA GLU A 83 -10.30 7.66 -18.26
C GLU A 83 -11.12 7.70 -16.96
N LYS A 84 -10.46 7.79 -15.79
CA LYS A 84 -11.11 7.52 -14.48
C LYS A 84 -10.97 8.66 -13.46
N GLY A 85 -10.21 9.69 -13.79
CA GLY A 85 -9.85 10.77 -12.89
C GLY A 85 -8.86 10.36 -11.79
N ILE A 86 -8.50 11.34 -10.98
CA ILE A 86 -7.69 11.17 -9.78
C ILE A 86 -8.47 11.74 -8.60
N VAL A 87 -8.49 11.02 -7.49
CA VAL A 87 -9.08 11.49 -6.23
C VAL A 87 -8.05 11.51 -5.12
N ALA A 88 -8.18 12.48 -4.22
CA ALA A 88 -7.36 12.62 -3.03
C ALA A 88 -8.26 12.68 -1.79
N PRO A 89 -8.56 11.54 -1.14
CA PRO A 89 -9.33 11.53 0.10
C PRO A 89 -8.64 12.38 1.18
N LYS A 90 -9.43 13.24 1.82
CA LYS A 90 -9.03 14.15 2.91
C LYS A 90 -9.87 13.84 4.14
N GLY A 91 -9.38 14.19 5.32
CA GLY A 91 -10.13 14.00 6.56
C GLY A 91 -9.30 14.30 7.81
N PRO A 92 -9.96 14.51 8.96
CA PRO A 92 -9.27 14.70 10.23
C PRO A 92 -8.55 13.43 10.70
N SER A 93 -7.65 13.57 11.68
CA SER A 93 -7.08 12.43 12.41
C SER A 93 -8.20 11.52 12.95
N GLY A 94 -7.97 10.21 12.92
CA GLY A 94 -8.96 9.18 13.22
C GLY A 94 -9.80 8.72 12.02
N SER A 95 -9.71 9.39 10.87
CA SER A 95 -10.35 8.93 9.64
C SER A 95 -9.76 7.60 9.17
N VAL A 96 -10.60 6.75 8.58
CA VAL A 96 -10.20 5.44 8.04
C VAL A 96 -10.48 5.37 6.54
N LEU A 97 -9.47 4.95 5.78
CA LEU A 97 -9.55 4.73 4.34
C LEU A 97 -9.31 3.25 4.02
N PHE A 98 -10.28 2.64 3.33
CA PHE A 98 -10.18 1.27 2.84
C PHE A 98 -9.84 1.26 1.36
N PHE A 99 -8.81 0.51 0.95
CA PHE A 99 -8.49 0.37 -0.46
C PHE A 99 -7.87 -0.99 -0.83
N HIS A 100 -8.22 -1.45 -2.03
CA HIS A 100 -7.80 -2.74 -2.57
C HIS A 100 -6.30 -2.76 -2.89
N CYS A 101 -5.63 -3.91 -2.73
CA CYS A 101 -4.18 -4.05 -2.94
C CYS A 101 -3.69 -3.79 -4.39
N ASN A 102 -4.60 -3.78 -5.36
CA ASN A 102 -4.34 -3.42 -6.76
C ASN A 102 -4.76 -1.99 -7.13
N LEU A 103 -5.35 -1.21 -6.22
CA LEU A 103 -5.74 0.15 -6.55
C LEU A 103 -4.49 1.00 -6.81
N VAL A 104 -4.41 1.65 -7.96
CA VAL A 104 -3.29 2.53 -8.29
C VAL A 104 -3.33 3.72 -7.34
N HIS A 105 -2.23 3.92 -6.63
CA HIS A 105 -2.09 4.99 -5.66
C HIS A 105 -0.64 5.50 -5.60
N GLY A 106 -0.49 6.71 -5.04
CA GLY A 106 0.79 7.34 -4.77
C GLY A 106 0.60 8.53 -3.84
N SER A 107 1.69 9.18 -3.42
CA SER A 107 1.60 10.42 -2.65
C SER A 107 2.70 11.38 -3.08
N ALA A 108 2.43 12.68 -3.03
CA ALA A 108 3.45 13.70 -3.22
C ALA A 108 4.32 13.85 -1.95
N PRO A 109 5.56 14.36 -2.10
CA PRO A 109 6.33 14.88 -0.98
C PRO A 109 5.54 15.95 -0.22
N ASN A 110 5.62 15.90 1.11
CA ASN A 110 5.03 16.92 1.97
C ASN A 110 5.98 18.11 2.11
N ILE A 111 5.60 19.26 1.58
CA ILE A 111 6.36 20.53 1.70
C ILE A 111 5.74 21.48 2.74
N SER A 112 4.64 21.09 3.36
CA SER A 112 3.96 21.86 4.40
C SER A 112 4.69 21.74 5.74
N PRO A 113 4.41 22.62 6.72
CA PRO A 113 4.99 22.52 8.05
C PRO A 113 4.28 21.49 8.96
N TYR A 114 3.27 20.77 8.46
CA TYR A 114 2.43 19.87 9.25
C TYR A 114 2.72 18.40 8.91
N ASP A 115 2.77 17.55 9.93
CA ASP A 115 2.95 16.11 9.75
C ASP A 115 1.76 15.46 9.01
N ARG A 116 2.05 14.29 8.42
CA ARG A 116 1.09 13.47 7.68
C ARG A 116 1.32 11.98 7.97
N ARG A 117 1.23 11.59 9.25
CA ARG A 117 1.45 10.20 9.66
C ARG A 117 0.26 9.32 9.28
N LEU A 118 0.57 8.19 8.67
CA LEU A 118 -0.40 7.20 8.19
C LEU A 118 -0.03 5.84 8.76
N LEU A 119 -0.97 5.19 9.45
CA LEU A 119 -0.85 3.78 9.78
C LEU A 119 -1.56 2.97 8.70
N ILE A 120 -0.89 2.01 8.08
CA ILE A 120 -1.50 1.08 7.12
C ILE A 120 -1.44 -0.33 7.70
N ILE A 121 -2.60 -0.96 7.81
CA ILE A 121 -2.72 -2.38 8.13
C ILE A 121 -3.22 -3.10 6.88
N THR A 122 -2.45 -4.06 6.39
CA THR A 122 -2.85 -4.91 5.26
C THR A 122 -3.41 -6.22 5.78
N TYR A 123 -4.72 -6.41 5.65
CA TYR A 123 -5.37 -7.68 5.96
C TYR A 123 -5.36 -8.57 4.72
N ASN A 124 -5.12 -9.86 4.92
CA ASN A 124 -5.16 -10.86 3.87
C ASN A 124 -6.15 -11.97 4.24
N SER A 125 -6.82 -12.54 3.24
CA SER A 125 -7.68 -13.72 3.45
C SER A 125 -6.87 -14.90 4.00
N VAL A 126 -7.42 -15.63 4.97
CA VAL A 126 -6.80 -16.86 5.51
C VAL A 126 -6.74 -17.99 4.48
N ASN A 127 -7.49 -17.88 3.38
CA ASN A 127 -7.43 -18.78 2.24
C ASN A 127 -6.42 -18.32 1.16
N ASN A 128 -5.76 -17.17 1.36
CA ASN A 128 -4.81 -16.57 0.41
C ASN A 128 -3.39 -16.61 0.96
N ILE A 129 -2.97 -17.78 1.46
CA ILE A 129 -1.73 -17.96 2.21
C ILE A 129 -0.51 -17.69 1.31
N PRO A 130 0.42 -16.81 1.72
CA PRO A 130 1.72 -16.61 1.08
C PRO A 130 2.49 -17.89 0.76
N SER A 131 2.95 -18.01 -0.48
CA SER A 131 3.93 -19.01 -0.91
C SER A 131 5.19 -18.30 -1.42
N PHE A 132 6.23 -18.29 -0.60
CA PHE A 132 7.45 -17.55 -0.91
C PHE A 132 8.35 -18.34 -1.89
N LYS A 133 8.66 -17.73 -3.03
CA LYS A 133 9.66 -18.25 -3.97
C LYS A 133 11.02 -17.65 -3.64
N GLY A 134 11.71 -18.21 -2.65
CA GLY A 134 13.03 -17.76 -2.20
C GLY A 134 13.01 -17.11 -0.81
N GLN A 135 13.90 -16.15 -0.57
CA GLN A 135 13.99 -15.49 0.73
C GLN A 135 12.77 -14.57 0.94
N SER A 136 11.99 -14.85 1.96
CA SER A 136 10.84 -14.03 2.35
C SER A 136 11.28 -12.76 3.07
N ARG A 137 10.44 -11.71 2.99
CA ARG A 137 10.56 -10.55 3.87
C ARG A 137 10.46 -10.98 5.34
N PRO A 138 11.09 -10.25 6.28
CA PRO A 138 10.99 -10.57 7.71
C PRO A 138 9.55 -10.65 8.21
N GLU A 139 9.35 -11.42 9.28
CA GLU A 139 8.02 -11.72 9.83
C GLU A 139 7.24 -10.48 10.30
N PHE A 140 7.94 -9.42 10.74
CA PHE A 140 7.29 -8.16 11.11
C PHE A 140 6.72 -7.38 9.89
N LEU A 141 7.09 -7.74 8.66
CA LEU A 141 6.48 -7.21 7.43
C LEU A 141 5.44 -8.17 6.85
N VAL A 142 5.70 -9.48 6.93
CA VAL A 142 4.81 -10.51 6.41
C VAL A 142 4.61 -11.57 7.49
N SER A 143 3.50 -11.45 8.22
CA SER A 143 3.13 -12.38 9.29
C SER A 143 2.99 -13.80 8.75
N ARG A 144 3.51 -14.77 9.50
CA ARG A 144 3.37 -16.21 9.26
C ARG A 144 2.22 -16.83 10.08
N ASN A 145 1.60 -16.03 10.96
CA ASN A 145 0.43 -16.44 11.71
C ASN A 145 -0.82 -16.13 10.87
N HIS A 146 -1.52 -17.20 10.46
CA HIS A 146 -2.74 -17.13 9.66
C HIS A 146 -4.01 -17.42 10.49
N THR A 147 -3.89 -17.43 11.82
CA THR A 147 -5.05 -17.59 12.70
C THR A 147 -6.04 -16.46 12.44
N PRO A 148 -7.33 -16.76 12.17
CA PRO A 148 -8.34 -15.73 11.98
C PRO A 148 -8.39 -14.78 13.18
N LEU A 149 -8.25 -13.47 12.90
CA LEU A 149 -8.35 -12.45 13.93
C LEU A 149 -9.76 -12.44 14.52
N GLN A 150 -9.84 -12.37 15.84
CA GLN A 150 -11.09 -12.15 16.54
C GLN A 150 -11.24 -10.65 16.79
N PRO A 151 -12.33 -10.01 16.33
CA PRO A 151 -12.60 -8.63 16.69
C PRO A 151 -12.80 -8.55 18.21
N LEU A 152 -12.15 -7.57 18.83
CA LEU A 152 -12.36 -7.25 20.22
C LEU A 152 -13.57 -6.32 20.37
N SER A 153 -14.18 -6.29 21.56
CA SER A 153 -15.22 -5.33 21.88
C SER A 153 -14.66 -3.90 21.93
N GLU A 154 -15.53 -2.89 21.80
CA GLU A 154 -15.13 -1.48 21.90
C GLU A 154 -14.46 -1.15 23.24
N GLU A 155 -14.80 -1.88 24.30
CA GLU A 155 -14.22 -1.76 25.64
C GLU A 155 -12.76 -2.21 25.73
N SER A 156 -12.23 -2.85 24.67
CA SER A 156 -10.84 -3.33 24.61
C SER A 156 -9.84 -2.24 24.18
N ILE A 157 -10.30 -1.01 23.90
CA ILE A 157 -9.42 0.13 23.67
C ILE A 157 -8.79 0.54 25.00
N VAL A 158 -7.51 0.19 25.19
CA VAL A 158 -6.74 0.60 26.37
C VAL A 158 -6.37 2.08 26.21
N TYR A 159 -7.03 2.95 26.96
CA TYR A 159 -6.57 4.31 27.18
C TYR A 159 -5.42 4.25 28.20
N ASN A 160 -4.21 4.60 27.76
CA ASN A 160 -3.07 4.86 28.65
C ASN A 160 -3.06 6.35 29.04
#